data_AF-A0A8S1PSL8-F1
#
_entry.id   AF-A0A8S1PSL8-F1
#
_cell.length_a   1.000
_cell.length_b   1.000
_cell.length_c   1.000
_cell.angle_alpha   90.00
_cell.angle_beta   90.00
_cell.angle_gamma   90.00
#
_symmetry.space_group_name_H-M   'P 1'
#
loop_
_entity.id
_entity.type
_entity.pdbx_description
1 polymer ?
#
loop_
_entity_poly.entity_id
_entity_poly.type
_entity_poly.pdbx_seq_one_letter_code
_entity_poly.pdbx_strand_id
1 'polypeptide(L)'
;MDSIQKKLAKNRESARNSRARKKLYYELMEIKVKQLQDEVKRLKENNCYQTNDNQFCNKNTENFQTFLDQQQLLFDKLENCILKNQDNFEISMILDELRQLTNQNNQNRNDAVRQYFDSMIEVCLPIQTKYLIYSIEQNKDFFALQSDDYTEWMKETFKKTKIQQDQIIEVKRMESKIMSIRNNISDSIQKIKDQLKLIQSETTQIDQIWEQLKECLTPIQLGTCILAIKQNSFRQELQTSSLFIQLNNIQMKQEDKKIQQFNQSPISNNNQLITKSIQ
;
A
#
# COMPACT_ATOMS: atom_id res chain seq x y z
N MET A 1 4.71 -4.87 87.42
CA MET A 1 4.98 -4.09 86.19
C MET A 1 4.20 -2.80 86.25
N ASP A 2 4.90 -1.71 86.54
CA ASP A 2 4.34 -0.37 86.77
C ASP A 2 3.60 0.15 85.52
N SER A 3 2.45 0.80 85.71
CA SER A 3 1.54 1.25 84.64
C SER A 3 2.25 2.18 83.64
N ILE A 4 3.20 2.96 84.15
CA ILE A 4 4.03 3.89 83.37
C ILE A 4 4.97 3.14 82.42
N GLN A 5 5.61 2.05 82.86
CA GLN A 5 6.49 1.24 82.02
C GLN A 5 5.74 0.58 80.85
N LYS A 6 4.51 0.11 81.09
CA LYS A 6 3.65 -0.45 80.03
C LYS A 6 3.26 0.61 78.98
N LYS A 7 2.97 1.86 79.40
CA LYS A 7 2.67 2.97 78.47
C LYS A 7 3.90 3.35 77.62
N LEU A 8 5.07 3.42 78.23
CA LEU A 8 6.33 3.71 77.52
C LEU A 8 6.68 2.62 76.49
N ALA A 9 6.49 1.34 76.84
CA ALA A 9 6.70 0.23 75.92
C ALA A 9 5.74 0.30 74.72
N LYS A 10 4.44 0.54 74.94
CA LYS A 10 3.45 0.72 73.86
C LYS A 10 3.74 1.92 72.95
N ASN A 11 4.27 3.02 73.52
CA ASN A 11 4.66 4.19 72.73
C ASN A 11 5.88 3.89 71.84
N ARG A 12 6.89 3.19 72.38
CA ARG A 12 8.06 2.72 71.61
C ARG A 12 7.65 1.79 70.47
N GLU A 13 6.77 0.83 70.72
CA GLU A 13 6.22 -0.08 69.71
C GLU A 13 5.46 0.70 68.61
N SER A 14 4.59 1.63 69.01
CA SER A 14 3.84 2.48 68.08
C SER A 14 4.73 3.37 67.22
N ALA A 15 5.77 3.96 67.81
CA ALA A 15 6.75 4.77 67.10
C ALA A 15 7.57 3.92 66.11
N ARG A 16 7.97 2.71 66.49
CA ARG A 16 8.65 1.75 65.62
C ARG A 16 7.77 1.35 64.43
N ASN A 17 6.51 1.00 64.67
CA ASN A 17 5.55 0.65 63.62
C ASN A 17 5.23 1.84 62.70
N SER A 18 5.16 3.06 63.25
CA SER A 18 5.01 4.28 62.45
C SER A 18 6.20 4.50 61.52
N ARG A 19 7.43 4.38 62.04
CA ARG A 19 8.67 4.47 61.25
C ARG A 19 8.74 3.38 60.18
N ALA A 20 8.38 2.14 60.52
CA ALA A 20 8.37 1.02 59.58
C ALA A 20 7.37 1.24 58.43
N ARG A 21 6.14 1.68 58.74
CA ARG A 21 5.13 2.04 57.72
C ARG A 21 5.60 3.19 56.83
N LYS A 22 6.20 4.22 57.42
CA LYS A 22 6.75 5.36 56.68
C LYS A 22 7.88 4.91 55.73
N LYS A 23 8.77 4.04 56.20
CA LYS A 23 9.84 3.46 55.37
C LYS A 23 9.27 2.67 54.19
N LEU A 24 8.32 1.77 54.44
CA LEU A 24 7.65 1.00 53.38
C LEU A 24 6.96 1.91 52.36
N TYR A 25 6.31 2.99 52.82
CA TYR A 25 5.69 3.96 51.92
C TYR A 25 6.70 4.65 51.01
N TYR A 26 7.87 5.04 51.54
CA TYR A 26 8.94 5.60 50.71
C TYR A 26 9.49 4.59 49.70
N GLU A 27 9.73 3.34 50.10
CA GLU A 27 10.18 2.28 49.19
C GLU A 27 9.17 2.04 48.07
N LEU A 28 7.88 1.99 48.38
CA LEU A 28 6.81 1.85 47.38
C LEU A 28 6.75 3.07 46.44
N MET A 29 6.96 4.28 46.98
CA MET A 29 7.03 5.50 46.17
C MET A 29 8.25 5.49 45.24
N GLU A 30 9.43 5.07 45.71
CA GLU A 30 10.63 4.95 44.89
C GLU A 30 10.42 3.94 43.74
N ILE A 31 9.81 2.78 44.04
CA ILE A 31 9.43 1.80 43.01
C ILE A 31 8.47 2.43 42.01
N LYS A 32 7.44 3.14 42.48
CA LYS A 32 6.44 3.75 41.59
C LYS A 32 7.03 4.85 40.72
N VAL A 33 7.91 5.68 41.28
CA VAL A 33 8.63 6.72 40.53
C VAL A 33 9.47 6.07 39.42
N LYS A 34 10.22 5.01 39.74
CA LYS A 34 11.02 4.28 38.74
C LYS A 34 10.14 3.69 37.64
N GLN A 35 9.04 3.02 37.99
CA GLN A 35 8.08 2.48 37.02
C GLN A 35 7.52 3.57 36.09
N LEU A 36 7.14 4.72 36.65
CA LEU A 36 6.62 5.85 35.87
C LEU A 36 7.70 6.46 34.98
N GLN A 37 8.96 6.55 35.43
CA GLN A 37 10.07 7.03 34.63
C GLN A 37 10.35 6.10 33.43
N ASP A 38 10.36 4.79 33.65
CA ASP A 38 10.53 3.79 32.59
C ASP A 38 9.36 3.85 31.59
N GLU A 39 8.13 4.03 32.07
CA GLU A 39 6.95 4.18 31.23
C GLU A 39 7.00 5.47 30.40
N VAL A 40 7.39 6.61 30.99
CA VAL A 40 7.58 7.87 30.26
C VAL A 40 8.65 7.73 29.19
N LYS A 41 9.77 7.06 29.49
CA LYS A 41 10.84 6.82 28.51
C LYS A 41 10.33 6.00 27.33
N ARG A 42 9.65 4.89 27.60
CA ARG A 42 9.03 4.04 26.57
C ARG A 42 8.01 4.79 25.72
N LEU A 43 7.16 5.61 26.34
CA LEU A 43 6.17 6.41 25.63
C LEU A 43 6.81 7.48 24.73
N LYS A 44 7.90 8.12 25.17
CA LYS A 44 8.67 9.07 24.35
C LYS A 44 9.30 8.39 23.14
N GLU A 45 9.88 7.21 23.32
CA GLU A 45 10.45 6.43 22.23
C GLU A 45 9.38 6.04 21.21
N ASN A 46 8.24 5.49 21.66
CA ASN A 46 7.11 5.16 20.79
C ASN A 46 6.59 6.39 20.01
N ASN A 47 6.49 7.54 20.66
CA ASN A 47 6.01 8.77 20.03
C ASN A 47 7.00 9.26 18.95
N CYS A 48 8.31 9.14 19.20
CA CYS A 48 9.34 9.47 18.20
C CYS A 48 9.22 8.61 16.94
N TYR A 49 9.07 7.29 17.10
CA TYR A 49 8.88 6.37 15.97
C TYR A 49 7.59 6.68 15.20
N GLN A 50 6.48 6.87 15.89
CA GLN A 50 5.20 7.23 15.27
C GLN A 50 5.25 8.57 14.53
N THR A 51 5.97 9.56 15.08
CA THR A 51 6.10 10.88 14.44
C THR A 51 6.89 10.80 13.14
N ASN A 52 7.95 9.99 13.10
CA ASN A 52 8.75 9.79 11.89
C ASN A 52 7.97 9.05 10.80
N ASP A 53 7.22 8.01 11.18
CA ASP A 53 6.37 7.25 10.25
C ASP A 53 5.23 8.10 9.67
N ASN A 54 4.59 8.92 10.52
CA ASN A 54 3.55 9.85 10.11
C ASN A 54 4.08 10.96 9.20
N GLN A 55 5.28 11.50 9.48
CA GLN A 55 5.90 12.49 8.59
C GLN A 55 6.23 11.92 7.20
N PHE A 56 6.66 10.66 7.13
CA PHE A 56 6.93 10.00 5.85
C PHE A 56 5.64 9.77 5.05
N CYS A 57 4.59 9.28 5.69
CA CYS A 57 3.28 9.09 5.05
C CYS A 57 2.65 10.42 4.59
N ASN A 58 2.75 11.47 5.41
CA ASN A 58 2.19 12.78 5.09
C ASN A 58 2.93 13.44 3.92
N LYS A 59 4.27 13.42 3.89
CA LYS A 59 5.05 14.01 2.80
C LYS A 59 4.71 13.42 1.43
N ASN A 60 4.55 12.10 1.34
CA ASN A 60 4.25 11.47 0.06
C ASN A 60 2.80 11.76 -0.40
N THR A 61 1.86 11.83 0.55
CA THR A 61 0.47 12.23 0.27
C THR A 61 0.40 13.70 -0.18
N GLU A 62 1.16 14.59 0.47
CA GLU A 62 1.29 16.01 0.10
C GLU A 62 1.93 16.18 -1.30
N ASN A 63 2.94 15.37 -1.64
CA ASN A 63 3.57 15.41 -2.96
C ASN A 63 2.58 15.02 -4.08
N PHE A 64 1.77 13.98 -3.86
CA PHE A 64 0.77 13.58 -4.83
C PHE A 64 -0.36 14.63 -4.94
N GLN A 65 -0.78 15.22 -3.82
CA GLN A 65 -1.76 16.30 -3.85
C GLN A 65 -1.22 17.52 -4.62
N THR A 66 0.03 17.90 -4.37
CA THR A 66 0.72 18.98 -5.10
C THR A 66 0.75 18.71 -6.61
N PHE A 67 0.98 17.46 -7.00
CA PHE A 67 0.93 17.04 -8.40
C PHE A 67 -0.47 17.24 -9.01
N LEU A 68 -1.54 16.88 -8.28
CA LEU A 68 -2.93 17.09 -8.74
C LEU A 68 -3.26 18.58 -8.87
N ASP A 69 -2.81 19.40 -7.92
CA ASP A 69 -3.04 20.84 -7.93
C ASP A 69 -2.30 21.52 -9.11
N GLN A 70 -1.06 21.10 -9.38
CA GLN A 70 -0.30 21.55 -10.56
C GLN A 70 -1.00 21.18 -11.87
N GLN A 71 -1.52 19.95 -11.95
CA GLN A 71 -2.28 19.51 -13.12
C GLN A 71 -3.53 20.37 -13.32
N GLN A 72 -4.28 20.64 -12.24
CA GLN A 72 -5.48 21.48 -12.32
C GLN A 72 -5.14 22.90 -12.78
N LEU A 73 -4.08 23.50 -12.23
CA LEU A 73 -3.63 24.84 -12.64
C LEU A 73 -3.32 24.92 -14.14
N LEU A 74 -2.70 23.89 -14.71
CA LEU A 74 -2.43 23.84 -16.15
C LEU A 74 -3.70 23.73 -17.00
N PHE A 75 -4.70 22.98 -16.52
CA PHE A 75 -6.02 22.95 -17.18
C PHE A 75 -6.72 24.31 -17.13
N ASP A 76 -6.66 25.00 -15.98
CA ASP A 76 -7.25 26.33 -15.83
C ASP A 76 -6.55 27.34 -16.76
N LYS A 77 -5.22 27.25 -16.91
CA LYS A 77 -4.46 28.04 -17.89
C LYS A 77 -4.90 27.74 -19.32
N LEU A 78 -5.00 26.46 -19.69
CA LEU A 78 -5.43 26.03 -21.02
C LEU A 78 -6.82 26.58 -21.38
N GLU A 79 -7.77 26.48 -20.45
CA GLU A 79 -9.12 27.03 -20.61
C GLU A 79 -9.08 28.55 -20.83
N ASN A 80 -8.30 29.27 -20.02
CA ASN A 80 -8.14 30.71 -20.17
C ASN A 80 -7.52 31.11 -21.52
N CYS A 81 -6.51 30.38 -22.00
CA CYS A 81 -5.87 30.63 -23.30
C CYS A 81 -6.86 30.43 -24.46
N ILE A 82 -7.66 29.37 -24.40
CA ILE A 82 -8.68 29.08 -25.41
C ILE A 82 -9.78 30.15 -25.39
N LEU A 83 -10.30 30.53 -24.21
CA LEU A 83 -11.34 31.55 -24.08
C LEU A 83 -10.89 32.93 -24.58
N LYS A 84 -9.61 33.26 -24.38
CA LYS A 84 -9.02 34.53 -24.82
C LYS A 84 -8.57 34.53 -26.27
N ASN A 85 -8.76 33.42 -27.01
CA ASN A 85 -8.23 33.22 -28.35
C ASN A 85 -6.74 33.57 -28.47
N GLN A 86 -5.95 33.12 -27.48
CA GLN A 86 -4.50 33.28 -27.53
C GLN A 86 -3.89 32.46 -28.66
N ASP A 87 -2.64 32.79 -29.01
CA ASP A 87 -1.94 32.18 -30.14
C ASP A 87 -1.72 30.67 -29.94
N ASN A 88 -1.69 29.93 -31.05
CA ASN A 88 -1.45 28.48 -31.07
C ASN A 88 -0.12 28.10 -30.40
N PHE A 89 0.87 28.99 -30.41
CA PHE A 89 2.14 28.78 -29.73
C PHE A 89 1.98 28.65 -28.20
N GLU A 90 1.21 29.55 -27.59
CA GLU A 90 0.98 29.55 -26.13
C GLU A 90 0.16 28.34 -25.69
N ILE A 91 -0.85 27.97 -26.49
CA ILE A 91 -1.64 26.74 -26.28
C ILE A 91 -0.74 25.51 -26.39
N SER A 92 0.14 25.46 -27.40
CA SER A 92 1.08 24.35 -27.58
C SER A 92 2.02 24.18 -26.39
N MET A 93 2.56 25.28 -25.85
CA MET A 93 3.42 25.23 -24.66
C MET A 93 2.71 24.63 -23.46
N ILE A 94 1.46 25.02 -23.20
CA ILE A 94 0.67 24.47 -22.08
C ILE A 94 0.39 22.98 -22.30
N LEU A 95 0.12 22.57 -23.53
CA LEU A 95 -0.08 21.15 -23.87
C LEU A 95 1.20 20.33 -23.68
N ASP A 96 2.37 20.91 -23.96
CA ASP A 96 3.67 20.29 -23.70
C ASP A 96 3.93 20.15 -22.19
N GLU A 97 3.64 21.19 -21.41
CA GLU A 97 3.74 21.16 -19.94
C GLU A 97 2.80 20.12 -19.32
N LEU A 98 1.53 20.08 -19.77
CA LEU A 98 0.55 19.08 -19.34
C LEU A 98 1.04 17.66 -19.63
N ARG A 99 1.60 17.43 -20.83
CA ARG A 99 2.16 16.14 -21.20
C ARG A 99 3.36 15.79 -20.31
N GLN A 100 4.31 16.71 -20.12
CA GLN A 100 5.48 16.45 -19.27
C GLN A 100 5.07 16.09 -17.85
N LEU A 101 4.05 16.76 -17.32
CA LEU A 101 3.50 16.45 -16.01
C LEU A 101 2.86 15.05 -15.99
N THR A 102 2.06 14.68 -16.99
CA THR A 102 1.34 13.39 -17.02
C THR A 102 2.17 12.21 -17.52
N ASN A 103 3.33 12.48 -18.10
CA ASN A 103 4.26 11.49 -18.64
C ASN A 103 4.61 10.42 -17.60
N GLN A 104 4.68 9.17 -18.05
CA GLN A 104 5.07 8.02 -17.24
C GLN A 104 6.44 8.17 -16.53
N ASN A 105 7.36 8.97 -17.08
CA ASN A 105 8.69 9.16 -16.51
C ASN A 105 8.69 10.15 -15.35
N ASN A 106 7.53 10.76 -15.04
CA ASN A 106 7.41 11.63 -13.90
C ASN A 106 7.58 10.84 -12.60
N GLN A 107 8.67 11.17 -11.89
CA GLN A 107 9.04 10.52 -10.64
C GLN A 107 7.92 10.61 -9.59
N ASN A 108 7.22 11.74 -9.51
CA ASN A 108 6.11 11.92 -8.54
C ASN A 108 4.98 10.92 -8.80
N ARG A 109 4.69 10.61 -10.07
CA ARG A 109 3.66 9.63 -10.44
C ARG A 109 4.08 8.22 -10.09
N ASN A 110 5.34 7.87 -10.36
CA ASN A 110 5.89 6.55 -10.03
C ASN A 110 5.99 6.33 -8.52
N ASP A 111 6.37 7.36 -7.78
CA ASP A 111 6.42 7.34 -6.31
C ASP A 111 5.02 7.19 -5.71
N ALA A 112 4.02 7.89 -6.24
CA ALA A 112 2.62 7.73 -5.81
C ALA A 112 2.09 6.32 -6.08
N VAL A 113 2.34 5.77 -7.28
CA VAL A 113 1.95 4.40 -7.62
C VAL A 113 2.61 3.38 -6.67
N ARG A 114 3.91 3.56 -6.38
CA ARG A 114 4.63 2.72 -5.43
C ARG A 114 4.04 2.83 -4.02
N GLN A 115 3.72 4.04 -3.57
CA GLN A 115 3.10 4.26 -2.26
C GLN A 115 1.73 3.58 -2.15
N TYR A 116 0.88 3.68 -3.18
CA TYR A 116 -0.42 2.99 -3.19
C TYR A 116 -0.23 1.48 -3.13
N PHE A 117 0.75 0.95 -3.87
CA PHE A 117 1.07 -0.47 -3.84
C PHE A 117 1.57 -0.92 -2.46
N ASP A 118 2.49 -0.17 -1.85
CA ASP A 118 2.98 -0.46 -0.49
C ASP A 118 1.84 -0.37 0.54
N SER A 119 0.92 0.60 0.39
CA SER A 119 -0.27 0.74 1.22
C SER A 119 -1.22 -0.46 1.09
N MET A 120 -1.42 -0.97 -0.13
CA MET A 120 -2.19 -2.20 -0.35
C MET A 120 -1.54 -3.39 0.35
N ILE A 121 -0.21 -3.52 0.29
CA ILE A 121 0.53 -4.57 1.00
C ILE A 121 0.36 -4.44 2.51
N GLU A 122 0.46 -3.23 3.06
CA GLU A 122 0.24 -2.96 4.49
C GLU A 122 -1.16 -3.40 4.96
N VAL A 123 -2.20 -3.10 4.17
CA VAL A 123 -3.57 -3.50 4.46
C VAL A 123 -3.75 -5.02 4.35
N CYS A 124 -3.15 -5.66 3.34
CA CYS A 124 -3.26 -7.10 3.15
C CYS A 124 -2.43 -7.92 4.15
N LEU A 125 -1.30 -7.38 4.64
CA LEU A 125 -0.37 -8.06 5.53
C LEU A 125 -0.20 -7.26 6.84
N PRO A 126 -1.06 -7.47 7.83
CA PRO A 126 -0.96 -6.77 9.10
C PRO A 126 0.31 -7.18 9.85
N ILE A 127 0.76 -6.33 10.78
CA ILE A 127 2.06 -6.46 11.48
C ILE A 127 2.27 -7.81 12.16
N GLN A 128 1.22 -8.43 12.69
CA GLN A 128 1.31 -9.74 13.35
C GLN A 128 1.72 -10.83 12.37
N THR A 129 1.20 -10.76 11.13
CA THR A 129 1.55 -11.69 10.05
C THR A 129 2.98 -11.47 9.57
N LYS A 130 3.37 -10.20 9.39
CA LYS A 130 4.75 -9.83 9.04
C LYS A 130 5.75 -10.30 10.07
N TYR A 131 5.41 -10.13 11.35
CA TYR A 131 6.25 -10.59 12.45
C TYR A 131 6.39 -12.11 12.47
N LEU A 132 5.30 -12.86 12.26
CA LEU A 132 5.36 -14.31 12.19
C LEU A 132 6.30 -14.79 11.08
N ILE A 133 6.20 -14.17 9.89
CA ILE A 133 7.11 -14.44 8.76
C ILE A 133 8.55 -14.09 9.14
N TYR A 134 8.79 -12.90 9.68
CA TYR A 134 10.10 -12.43 10.12
C TYR A 134 10.73 -13.38 11.16
N SER A 135 9.97 -13.79 12.17
CA SER A 135 10.44 -14.70 13.22
C SER A 135 10.86 -16.05 12.65
N ILE A 136 10.18 -16.55 11.60
CA ILE A 136 10.63 -17.77 10.91
C ILE A 136 11.94 -17.52 10.18
N GLU A 137 12.00 -16.50 9.34
CA GLU A 137 13.19 -16.22 8.51
C GLU A 137 14.45 -15.98 9.35
N GLN A 138 14.29 -15.36 10.52
CA GLN A 138 15.38 -15.06 11.43
C GLN A 138 15.63 -16.15 12.47
N ASN A 139 14.85 -17.25 12.47
CA ASN A 139 14.86 -18.27 13.51
C ASN A 139 14.78 -17.65 14.92
N LYS A 140 13.79 -16.78 15.14
CA LYS A 140 13.56 -16.06 16.40
C LYS A 140 12.24 -16.43 17.05
N ASP A 141 12.14 -16.14 18.35
CA ASP A 141 10.91 -16.24 19.14
C ASP A 141 10.20 -17.60 19.01
N PHE A 142 8.99 -17.64 18.43
CA PHE A 142 8.22 -18.88 18.25
C PHE A 142 8.97 -19.96 17.46
N PHE A 143 9.93 -19.56 16.63
CA PHE A 143 10.69 -20.45 15.75
C PHE A 143 12.18 -20.53 16.13
N ALA A 144 12.57 -19.94 17.25
CA ALA A 144 13.95 -19.95 17.69
C ALA A 144 14.42 -21.34 18.12
N LEU A 145 15.67 -21.68 17.81
CA LEU A 145 16.26 -22.97 18.19
C LEU A 145 16.49 -23.04 19.70
N GLN A 146 16.88 -21.92 20.33
CA GLN A 146 17.15 -21.83 21.76
C GLN A 146 16.37 -20.67 22.40
N SER A 147 16.15 -20.75 23.72
CA SER A 147 15.43 -19.71 24.47
C SER A 147 16.15 -18.36 24.52
N ASP A 148 17.45 -18.35 24.26
CA ASP A 148 18.27 -17.14 24.24
C ASP A 148 18.03 -16.30 22.99
N ASP A 149 17.54 -16.91 21.91
CA ASP A 149 17.19 -16.25 20.65
C ASP A 149 15.82 -15.54 20.70
N TYR A 150 15.14 -15.59 21.85
CA TYR A 150 13.90 -14.85 22.06
C TYR A 150 14.20 -13.38 22.29
N THR A 151 13.40 -12.51 21.67
CA THR A 151 13.42 -11.10 21.99
C THR A 151 12.95 -10.87 23.44
N GLU A 152 13.50 -9.84 24.11
CA GLU A 152 13.21 -9.59 25.53
C GLU A 152 11.71 -9.40 25.80
N TRP A 153 11.01 -8.68 24.91
CA TRP A 153 9.57 -8.48 25.03
C TRP A 153 8.78 -9.77 24.83
N MET A 154 9.27 -10.71 24.02
CA MET A 154 8.62 -12.01 23.83
C MET A 154 8.88 -12.95 25.00
N LYS A 155 10.07 -12.91 25.63
CA LYS A 155 10.35 -13.61 26.89
C LYS A 155 9.37 -13.19 27.97
N GLU A 156 9.11 -11.89 28.11
CA GLU A 156 8.09 -11.39 29.04
C GLU A 156 6.68 -11.86 28.67
N THR A 157 6.36 -11.86 27.38
CA THR A 157 5.05 -12.27 26.87
C THR A 157 4.79 -13.75 27.17
N PHE A 158 5.73 -14.64 26.87
CA PHE A 158 5.62 -16.07 27.16
C PHE A 158 5.47 -16.35 28.66
N LYS A 159 6.17 -15.59 29.53
CA LYS A 159 6.00 -15.67 30.98
C LYS A 159 4.59 -15.27 31.42
N LYS A 160 4.04 -14.19 30.85
CA LYS A 160 2.68 -13.70 31.15
C LYS A 160 1.60 -14.66 30.66
N THR A 161 1.77 -15.22 29.47
CA THR A 161 0.78 -16.11 28.83
C THR A 161 0.90 -17.57 29.26
N LYS A 162 1.98 -17.94 29.95
CA LYS A 162 2.25 -19.31 30.43
C LYS A 162 2.25 -20.35 29.30
N ILE A 163 2.78 -19.98 28.13
CA ILE A 163 2.94 -20.91 27.01
C ILE A 163 3.87 -22.05 27.42
N GLN A 164 3.43 -23.29 27.22
CA GLN A 164 4.21 -24.49 27.53
C GLN A 164 5.15 -24.86 26.36
N GLN A 165 6.25 -25.55 26.66
CA GLN A 165 7.24 -25.98 25.65
C GLN A 165 6.62 -26.86 24.56
N ASP A 166 5.70 -27.75 24.92
CA ASP A 166 5.02 -28.63 23.96
C ASP A 166 4.20 -27.82 22.93
N GLN A 167 3.60 -26.70 23.35
CA GLN A 167 2.88 -25.79 22.47
C GLN A 167 3.81 -25.08 21.49
N ILE A 168 5.03 -24.71 21.93
CA ILE A 168 6.06 -24.12 21.08
C ILE A 168 6.52 -25.14 20.03
N ILE A 169 6.67 -26.41 20.41
CA ILE A 169 7.02 -27.49 19.49
C ILE A 169 5.93 -27.66 18.41
N GLU A 170 4.65 -27.62 18.78
CA GLU A 170 3.56 -27.68 17.79
C GLU A 170 3.57 -26.48 16.83
N VAL A 171 3.86 -25.27 17.32
CA VAL A 171 4.00 -24.07 16.47
C VAL A 171 5.17 -24.23 15.49
N LYS A 172 6.32 -24.75 15.94
CA LYS A 172 7.46 -25.04 15.06
C LYS A 172 7.12 -26.04 13.95
N ARG A 173 6.25 -27.02 14.19
CA ARG A 173 5.81 -27.94 13.13
C ARG A 173 5.06 -27.24 12.00
N MET A 174 4.46 -26.07 12.27
CA MET A 174 3.76 -25.27 11.25
C MET A 174 4.72 -24.44 10.38
N GLU A 175 6.01 -24.41 10.68
CA GLU A 175 7.02 -23.59 10.00
C GLU A 175 7.03 -23.82 8.49
N SER A 176 7.08 -25.08 8.04
CA SER A 176 7.08 -25.44 6.62
C SER A 176 5.83 -24.93 5.87
N LYS A 177 4.66 -24.98 6.53
CA LYS A 177 3.40 -24.49 5.97
C LYS A 177 3.40 -22.97 5.86
N ILE A 178 3.87 -22.27 6.90
CA ILE A 178 3.94 -20.80 6.88
C ILE A 178 4.95 -20.34 5.83
N MET A 179 6.10 -21.01 5.70
CA MET A 179 7.09 -20.73 4.66
C MET A 179 6.51 -20.89 3.24
N SER A 180 5.73 -21.94 3.01
CA SER A 180 5.05 -22.13 1.72
C SER A 180 4.07 -20.98 1.43
N ILE A 181 3.25 -20.58 2.41
CA ILE A 181 2.32 -19.46 2.27
C ILE A 181 3.07 -18.14 2.00
N ARG A 182 4.15 -17.88 2.73
CA ARG A 182 5.01 -16.71 2.53
C ARG A 182 5.56 -16.64 1.11
N ASN A 183 6.05 -17.77 0.57
CA ASN A 183 6.56 -17.82 -0.79
C ASN A 183 5.45 -17.50 -1.80
N ASN A 184 4.25 -18.07 -1.63
CA ASN A 184 3.10 -17.76 -2.50
C ASN A 184 2.71 -16.27 -2.45
N ILE A 185 2.75 -15.65 -1.26
CA ILE A 185 2.51 -14.21 -1.08
C ILE A 185 3.58 -13.40 -1.81
N SER A 186 4.85 -13.74 -1.62
CA SER A 186 5.99 -13.08 -2.29
C SER A 186 5.87 -13.17 -3.81
N ASP A 187 5.54 -14.35 -4.34
CA ASP A 187 5.34 -14.56 -5.78
C ASP A 187 4.17 -13.74 -6.32
N SER A 188 3.08 -13.63 -5.56
CA SER A 188 1.91 -12.83 -5.93
C SER A 188 2.24 -11.34 -5.95
N ILE A 189 2.95 -10.85 -4.94
CA ILE A 189 3.45 -9.47 -4.89
C ILE A 189 4.36 -9.18 -6.09
N GLN A 190 5.26 -10.11 -6.44
CA GLN A 190 6.15 -9.96 -7.58
C GLN A 190 5.38 -9.92 -8.90
N LYS A 191 4.40 -10.80 -9.09
CA LYS A 191 3.51 -10.77 -10.28
C LYS A 191 2.81 -9.43 -10.43
N ILE A 192 2.30 -8.84 -9.36
CA ILE A 192 1.65 -7.53 -9.43
C ILE A 192 2.67 -6.44 -9.81
N LYS A 193 3.88 -6.47 -9.26
CA LYS A 193 4.96 -5.54 -9.64
C LYS A 193 5.31 -5.65 -11.13
N ASP A 194 5.35 -6.86 -11.66
CA ASP A 194 5.68 -7.08 -13.07
C ASP A 194 4.54 -6.64 -14.00
N GLN A 195 3.28 -6.87 -13.61
CA GLN A 195 2.12 -6.31 -14.32
C GLN A 195 2.11 -4.78 -14.29
N LEU A 196 2.52 -4.17 -13.18
CA LEU A 196 2.62 -2.72 -13.05
C LEU A 196 3.67 -2.14 -14.02
N LYS A 197 4.83 -2.80 -14.15
CA LYS A 197 5.86 -2.44 -15.13
C LYS A 197 5.36 -2.59 -16.57
N LEU A 198 4.58 -3.63 -16.84
CA LEU A 198 3.98 -3.83 -18.16
C LEU A 198 3.02 -2.68 -18.51
N ILE A 199 2.11 -2.33 -17.60
CA ILE A 199 1.20 -1.18 -17.77
C ILE A 199 1.97 0.12 -18.00
N GLN A 200 3.05 0.35 -17.24
CA GLN A 200 3.94 1.49 -17.46
C GLN A 200 4.54 1.46 -18.86
N SER A 201 5.07 0.33 -19.33
CA SER A 201 5.65 0.23 -20.68
C SER A 201 4.63 0.45 -21.81
N GLU A 202 3.38 0.01 -21.64
CA GLU A 202 2.30 0.28 -22.61
C GLU A 202 1.88 1.75 -22.59
N THR A 203 1.93 2.40 -21.42
CA THR A 203 1.69 3.85 -21.30
C THR A 203 2.72 4.65 -22.11
N THR A 204 3.95 4.15 -22.26
CA THR A 204 4.97 4.77 -23.12
C THR A 204 4.49 4.87 -24.57
N GLN A 205 3.82 3.84 -25.06
CA GLN A 205 3.32 3.80 -26.43
C GLN A 205 2.19 4.80 -26.62
N ILE A 206 1.33 4.98 -25.62
CA ILE A 206 0.30 6.02 -25.62
C ILE A 206 0.94 7.42 -25.68
N ASP A 207 2.02 7.65 -24.93
CA ASP A 207 2.76 8.92 -24.97
C ASP A 207 3.41 9.21 -26.34
N GLN A 208 3.69 8.18 -27.13
CA GLN A 208 4.15 8.30 -28.52
C GLN A 208 3.00 8.60 -29.49
N ILE A 209 1.83 8.00 -29.29
CA ILE A 209 0.62 8.30 -30.07
C ILE A 209 0.17 9.75 -29.82
N TRP A 210 0.33 10.25 -28.59
CA TRP A 210 0.12 11.66 -28.28
C TRP A 210 0.99 12.58 -29.15
N GLU A 211 2.23 12.16 -29.40
CA GLU A 211 3.13 12.55 -30.51
C GLU A 211 2.41 12.87 -31.80
N GLN A 212 1.87 11.82 -32.35
CA GLN A 212 1.28 11.80 -33.67
C GLN A 212 -0.01 12.62 -33.71
N LEU A 213 -0.74 12.73 -32.60
CA LEU A 213 -1.93 13.58 -32.52
C LEU A 213 -1.59 15.06 -32.70
N LYS A 214 -0.44 15.54 -32.20
CA LYS A 214 0.01 16.92 -32.41
C LYS A 214 0.37 17.23 -33.86
N GLU A 215 0.80 16.22 -34.61
CA GLU A 215 1.10 16.37 -36.04
C GLU A 215 -0.19 16.48 -36.87
N CYS A 216 -1.32 15.96 -36.36
CA CYS A 216 -2.59 15.89 -37.08
C CYS A 216 -3.58 17.00 -36.69
N LEU A 217 -3.50 17.52 -35.47
CA LEU A 217 -4.44 18.50 -34.93
C LEU A 217 -3.73 19.81 -34.62
N THR A 218 -4.39 20.93 -34.89
CA THR A 218 -3.86 22.22 -34.44
C THR A 218 -3.87 22.31 -32.91
N PRO A 219 -2.98 23.09 -32.27
CA PRO A 219 -2.94 23.21 -30.81
C PRO A 219 -4.30 23.59 -30.21
N ILE A 220 -5.05 24.49 -30.86
CA ILE A 220 -6.38 24.87 -30.39
C ILE A 220 -7.42 23.73 -30.50
N GLN A 221 -7.37 22.92 -31.55
CA GLN A 221 -8.24 21.73 -31.69
C GLN A 221 -7.93 20.70 -30.63
N LEU A 222 -6.65 20.37 -30.46
CA LEU A 222 -6.18 19.40 -29.47
C LEU A 222 -6.51 19.87 -28.05
N GLY A 223 -6.20 21.13 -27.73
CA GLY A 223 -6.50 21.74 -26.43
C GLY A 223 -7.99 21.74 -26.11
N THR A 224 -8.84 22.08 -27.08
CA THR A 224 -10.30 22.05 -26.91
C THR A 224 -10.80 20.63 -26.63
N CYS A 225 -10.28 19.62 -27.35
CA CYS A 225 -10.67 18.22 -27.14
C CYS A 225 -10.27 17.72 -25.74
N ILE A 226 -9.02 17.98 -25.33
CA ILE A 226 -8.52 17.54 -24.02
C ILE A 226 -9.29 18.23 -22.89
N LEU A 227 -9.56 19.53 -23.02
CA LEU A 227 -10.34 20.27 -22.04
C LEU A 227 -11.77 19.71 -21.94
N ALA A 228 -12.40 19.38 -23.07
CA ALA A 228 -13.71 18.75 -23.08
C ALA A 228 -13.70 17.39 -22.36
N ILE A 229 -12.67 16.56 -22.56
CA ILE A 229 -12.51 15.28 -21.83
C ILE A 229 -12.42 15.53 -20.32
N LYS A 230 -11.59 16.49 -19.89
CA LYS A 230 -11.42 16.84 -18.47
C LYS A 230 -12.71 17.34 -17.83
N GLN A 231 -13.40 18.28 -18.48
CA GLN A 231 -14.66 18.84 -18.01
C GLN A 231 -15.76 17.78 -17.89
N ASN A 232 -15.74 16.76 -18.76
CA ASN A 232 -16.73 15.68 -18.74
C ASN A 232 -16.28 14.45 -17.95
N SER A 233 -15.19 14.52 -17.17
CA SER A 233 -14.63 13.39 -16.40
C SER A 233 -15.60 12.72 -15.43
N PHE A 234 -16.67 13.40 -15.02
CA PHE A 234 -17.74 12.84 -14.18
C PHE A 234 -18.70 11.91 -14.93
N ARG A 235 -18.67 11.89 -16.26
CA ARG A 235 -19.54 11.03 -17.07
C ARG A 235 -19.21 9.56 -16.80
N GLN A 236 -20.26 8.74 -16.75
CA GLN A 236 -20.12 7.31 -16.48
C GLN A 236 -19.20 6.61 -17.49
N GLU A 237 -19.18 7.04 -18.75
CA GLU A 237 -18.29 6.49 -19.79
C GLU A 237 -16.81 6.84 -19.59
N LEU A 238 -16.49 7.83 -18.76
CA LEU A 238 -15.12 8.29 -18.47
C LEU A 238 -14.65 7.89 -17.06
N GLN A 239 -15.47 7.15 -16.30
CA GLN A 239 -15.04 6.59 -15.02
C GLN A 239 -14.06 5.43 -15.24
N THR A 240 -12.96 5.38 -14.47
CA THR A 240 -11.90 4.38 -14.65
C THR A 240 -12.40 2.93 -14.55
N SER A 241 -13.32 2.67 -13.62
CA SER A 241 -13.90 1.33 -13.43
C SER A 241 -14.75 0.89 -14.62
N SER A 242 -15.45 1.81 -15.28
CA SER A 242 -16.30 1.50 -16.44
C SER A 242 -15.49 1.46 -17.74
N LEU A 243 -14.49 2.34 -17.93
CA LEU A 243 -13.67 2.39 -19.14
C LEU A 243 -13.03 1.04 -19.47
N PHE A 244 -12.32 0.43 -18.50
CA PHE A 244 -11.66 -0.85 -18.73
C PHE A 244 -12.66 -2.02 -18.83
N ILE A 245 -13.76 -1.99 -18.07
CA ILE A 245 -14.81 -3.02 -18.16
C ILE A 245 -15.51 -2.97 -19.54
N GLN A 246 -15.83 -1.77 -20.03
CA GLN A 246 -16.44 -1.57 -21.33
C GLN A 246 -15.49 -1.98 -22.46
N LEU A 247 -14.19 -1.67 -22.36
CA LEU A 247 -13.17 -2.10 -23.32
C LEU A 247 -13.03 -3.63 -23.38
N ASN A 248 -13.00 -4.31 -22.24
CA ASN A 248 -12.98 -5.78 -22.19
C ASN A 248 -14.22 -6.40 -22.85
N ASN A 249 -15.40 -5.83 -22.61
CA ASN A 249 -16.64 -6.27 -23.24
C ASN A 249 -16.68 -5.99 -24.75
N ILE A 250 -16.02 -4.93 -25.22
CA ILE A 250 -15.89 -4.61 -26.66
C ILE A 250 -14.91 -5.57 -27.34
N GLN A 251 -13.78 -5.92 -26.71
CA GLN A 251 -12.85 -6.92 -27.22
C GLN A 251 -13.52 -8.28 -27.39
N MET A 252 -14.26 -8.74 -26.38
CA MET A 252 -15.05 -9.99 -26.46
C MET A 252 -16.07 -9.95 -27.61
N LYS A 253 -16.79 -8.83 -27.78
CA LYS A 253 -17.73 -8.65 -28.91
C LYS A 253 -17.07 -8.57 -30.28
N GLN A 254 -15.82 -8.10 -30.37
CA GLN A 254 -15.07 -8.06 -31.62
C GLN A 254 -14.49 -9.44 -31.98
N GLU A 255 -14.08 -10.23 -30.99
CA GLU A 255 -13.70 -11.64 -31.19
C GLU A 255 -14.90 -12.49 -31.63
N ASP A 256 -16.07 -12.30 -31.02
CA ASP A 256 -17.32 -12.96 -31.45
C ASP A 256 -17.71 -12.60 -32.89
N LYS A 257 -17.48 -11.34 -33.31
CA LYS A 257 -17.72 -10.91 -34.70
C LYS A 257 -16.70 -11.51 -35.68
N LYS A 258 -15.44 -11.69 -35.28
CA LYS A 258 -14.42 -12.36 -36.11
C LYS A 258 -14.73 -13.86 -36.26
N ILE A 259 -15.25 -14.51 -35.22
CA ILE A 259 -15.70 -15.92 -35.27
C ILE A 259 -16.95 -16.07 -36.15
N GLN A 260 -17.88 -15.11 -36.12
CA GLN A 260 -19.05 -15.13 -37.00
C GLN A 260 -18.72 -14.85 -38.48
N GLN A 261 -17.71 -14.02 -38.77
CA GLN A 261 -17.24 -13.79 -40.15
C GLN A 261 -16.49 -15.00 -40.74
N PHE A 262 -15.78 -15.79 -39.93
CA PHE A 262 -15.16 -17.04 -40.41
C PHE A 262 -16.18 -18.14 -40.73
N ASN A 263 -17.32 -18.16 -40.04
CA ASN A 263 -18.38 -19.16 -40.26
C ASN A 263 -19.38 -18.79 -41.37
N GLN A 264 -19.22 -17.64 -42.04
CA GLN A 264 -20.07 -17.20 -43.17
C GLN A 264 -19.28 -17.07 -44.48
N SER A 265 -18.33 -17.96 -44.74
CA SER A 265 -17.86 -18.18 -46.12
C SER A 265 -18.88 -19.05 -46.87
N PRO A 266 -19.34 -18.66 -48.08
CA PRO A 266 -20.37 -19.40 -48.80
C PRO A 266 -19.82 -20.74 -49.27
N ILE A 267 -20.46 -21.83 -48.84
CA ILE A 267 -20.28 -23.17 -49.41
C ILE A 267 -20.68 -23.09 -50.89
N SER A 268 -19.69 -23.03 -51.77
CA SER A 268 -19.88 -23.24 -53.20
C SER A 268 -20.15 -24.73 -53.44
N ASN A 269 -21.42 -25.08 -53.66
CA ASN A 269 -21.82 -26.41 -54.09
C ASN A 269 -21.35 -26.65 -55.53
N ASN A 270 -20.14 -27.18 -55.70
CA ASN A 270 -19.70 -27.78 -56.97
C ASN A 270 -19.99 -29.28 -56.96
N ASN A 271 -21.18 -29.67 -57.41
CA ASN A 271 -21.46 -31.04 -57.82
C ASN A 271 -21.00 -31.22 -59.28
N GLN A 272 -19.80 -31.77 -59.47
CA GLN A 272 -19.43 -32.45 -60.73
C GLN A 272 -18.93 -33.86 -60.39
N LEU A 273 -19.84 -34.83 -60.47
CA LEU A 273 -19.53 -36.25 -60.55
C LEU A 273 -19.19 -36.58 -62.00
N ILE A 274 -17.90 -36.68 -62.31
CA ILE A 274 -17.39 -37.41 -63.48
C ILE A 274 -16.91 -38.76 -62.96
N THR A 275 -17.66 -39.82 -63.26
CA THR A 275 -17.09 -41.17 -63.32
C THR A 275 -17.25 -41.71 -64.73
N LYS A 276 -16.12 -42.19 -65.25
CA LYS A 276 -15.86 -42.57 -66.63
C LYS A 276 -16.55 -43.89 -66.97
N SER A 277 -17.07 -43.95 -68.18
CA SER A 277 -17.31 -45.13 -68.99
C SER A 277 -16.03 -45.96 -69.22
N ILE A 278 -16.04 -47.28 -68.96
CA ILE A 278 -15.25 -48.29 -69.69
C ILE A 278 -16.03 -49.63 -69.68
N GLN A 279 -16.28 -50.13 -70.91
CA GLN A 279 -16.67 -51.48 -71.37
C GLN A 279 -18.10 -51.98 -71.15
#